data_AF-A0AA92IH36-F1
#
_entry.id   AF-A0AA92IH36-F1
#
_cell.length_a   1.000
_cell.length_b   1.000
_cell.length_c   1.000
_cell.angle_alpha   90.00
_cell.angle_beta   90.00
_cell.angle_gamma   90.00
#
_symmetry.space_group_name_H-M   'P 1'
#
loop_
_entity.id
_entity.type
_entity.pdbx_description
1 polymer ?
#
loop_
_entity_poly.entity_id
_entity_poly.type
_entity_poly.pdbx_seq_one_letter_code
_entity_poly.pdbx_strand_id
1 'polypeptide(L)'
;MDDTFLTLSLTAATAGLLVFGGIAAHAVLMRYRSVRKLDTALSDVRAAGTQAAAPAGVPVPAPKPRPQAQQLQQQVAKVGQRWIDTGLGHRIVTEEDRKLLEECGYYGEQARMVFGGTRILLPPFLCVVGVLYAASFREALLFGFSGFALGYLVPKWLLARRRASRRHRLDDELPVMVDMLRLLQGVGLSIDQSLQVIANEFHGMLPVLADEFGRANQQFASGRPREQTLLRIARLFDNEDLKGLITLLTQVDRFGGAVQEPLRQFGLRLQENRRSRLKERVGKLTVKMTVVMVLTLLPALLIITAGPGFMSVTRSLHHSQPSGGR
;
A
#
# COMPACT_ATOMS: atom_id res chain seq x y z
N MET A 1 -46.12 7.86 -31.29
CA MET A 1 -45.02 7.02 -31.82
C MET A 1 -43.75 7.14 -30.95
N ASP A 2 -43.86 7.67 -29.73
CA ASP A 2 -42.70 8.00 -28.88
C ASP A 2 -42.36 6.92 -27.83
N ASP A 3 -43.32 6.08 -27.43
CA ASP A 3 -43.12 5.04 -26.41
C ASP A 3 -42.31 3.81 -26.90
N THR A 4 -42.29 3.57 -28.22
CA THR A 4 -41.53 2.46 -28.83
C THR A 4 -40.03 2.77 -28.95
N PHE A 5 -39.64 4.04 -29.08
CA PHE A 5 -38.22 4.43 -29.11
C PHE A 5 -37.58 4.48 -27.71
N LEU A 6 -38.38 4.84 -26.69
CA LEU A 6 -37.94 4.80 -25.29
C LEU A 6 -37.73 3.35 -24.79
N THR A 7 -38.57 2.41 -25.21
CA THR A 7 -38.41 0.98 -24.84
C THR A 7 -37.25 0.30 -25.56
N LEU A 8 -36.95 0.67 -26.81
CA LEU A 8 -35.79 0.15 -27.55
C LEU A 8 -34.45 0.70 -27.03
N SER A 9 -34.39 1.96 -26.60
CA SER A 9 -33.18 2.53 -25.97
C SER A 9 -32.93 1.97 -24.56
N LEU A 10 -33.99 1.69 -23.79
CA LEU A 10 -33.89 1.09 -22.46
C LEU A 10 -33.44 -0.38 -22.51
N THR A 11 -33.88 -1.14 -23.51
CA THR A 11 -33.44 -2.53 -23.73
C THR A 11 -32.00 -2.61 -24.26
N ALA A 12 -31.57 -1.64 -25.08
CA ALA A 12 -30.17 -1.54 -25.50
C ALA A 12 -29.23 -1.16 -24.32
N ALA A 13 -29.67 -0.28 -23.43
CA ALA A 13 -28.90 0.11 -22.25
C ALA A 13 -28.77 -1.02 -21.20
N THR A 14 -29.84 -1.81 -21.01
CA THR A 14 -29.82 -2.97 -20.10
C THR A 14 -28.97 -4.12 -20.64
N ALA A 15 -28.99 -4.37 -21.96
CA ALA A 15 -28.10 -5.34 -22.61
C ALA A 15 -26.62 -4.94 -22.47
N GLY A 16 -26.30 -3.64 -22.62
CA GLY A 16 -24.94 -3.12 -22.43
C GLY A 16 -24.40 -3.33 -21.01
N LEU A 17 -25.26 -3.15 -20.00
CA LEU A 17 -24.89 -3.31 -18.59
C LEU A 17 -24.74 -4.76 -18.15
N LEU A 18 -25.55 -5.67 -18.69
CA LEU A 18 -25.37 -7.11 -18.44
C LEU A 18 -24.09 -7.65 -19.06
N VAL A 19 -23.73 -7.19 -20.25
CA VAL A 19 -22.46 -7.59 -20.90
C VAL A 19 -21.26 -7.03 -20.14
N PHE A 20 -21.31 -5.77 -19.69
CA PHE A 20 -20.21 -5.16 -18.94
C PHE A 20 -20.06 -5.76 -17.53
N GLY A 21 -21.17 -6.02 -16.83
CA GLY A 21 -21.20 -6.72 -15.55
C GLY A 21 -20.69 -8.15 -15.65
N GLY A 22 -21.07 -8.87 -16.71
CA GLY A 22 -20.57 -10.22 -17.00
C GLY A 22 -19.07 -10.27 -17.27
N ILE A 23 -18.53 -9.31 -18.04
CA ILE A 23 -17.09 -9.22 -18.32
C ILE A 23 -16.30 -8.88 -17.05
N ALA A 24 -16.81 -7.98 -16.21
CA ALA A 24 -16.18 -7.63 -14.94
C ALA A 24 -16.21 -8.80 -13.94
N ALA A 25 -17.36 -9.47 -13.80
CA ALA A 25 -17.48 -10.66 -12.96
C ALA A 25 -16.56 -11.80 -13.44
N HIS A 26 -16.46 -11.99 -14.75
CA HIS A 26 -15.57 -12.98 -15.35
C HIS A 26 -14.09 -12.62 -15.15
N ALA A 27 -13.70 -11.35 -15.28
CA ALA A 27 -12.33 -10.88 -15.03
C ALA A 27 -11.93 -11.03 -13.55
N VAL A 28 -12.86 -10.76 -12.62
CA VAL A 28 -12.66 -10.94 -11.18
C VAL A 28 -12.58 -12.43 -10.83
N LEU A 29 -13.47 -13.27 -11.36
CA LEU A 29 -13.43 -14.72 -11.17
C LEU A 29 -12.16 -15.35 -11.74
N MET A 30 -11.67 -14.87 -12.88
CA MET A 30 -10.39 -15.29 -13.45
C MET A 30 -9.20 -14.88 -12.57
N ARG A 31 -9.22 -13.67 -12.00
CA ARG A 31 -8.17 -13.20 -11.08
C ARG A 31 -8.14 -14.00 -9.77
N TYR A 32 -9.29 -14.42 -9.25
CA TYR A 32 -9.37 -15.34 -8.10
C TYR A 32 -8.98 -16.79 -8.44
N ARG A 33 -9.32 -17.28 -9.64
CA ARG A 33 -8.91 -18.61 -10.12
C ARG A 33 -7.42 -18.72 -10.40
N SER A 34 -6.78 -17.61 -10.79
CA SER A 34 -5.32 -17.54 -11.04
C SER A 34 -4.50 -17.84 -9.78
N VAL A 35 -4.99 -17.42 -8.61
CA VAL A 35 -4.30 -17.64 -7.33
C VAL A 35 -4.38 -19.11 -6.90
N ARG A 36 -5.53 -19.78 -7.08
CA ARG A 36 -5.67 -21.22 -6.78
C ARG A 36 -4.85 -22.11 -7.73
N LYS A 37 -4.77 -21.78 -9.02
CA LYS A 37 -3.94 -22.54 -9.98
C LYS A 37 -2.45 -22.39 -9.70
N LEU A 38 -2.01 -21.28 -9.11
CA LEU A 38 -0.63 -21.09 -8.68
C LEU A 38 -0.27 -22.00 -7.51
N ASP A 39 -1.16 -22.19 -6.54
CA ASP A 39 -0.92 -23.10 -5.41
C ASP A 39 -0.95 -24.58 -5.84
N THR A 40 -1.88 -24.96 -6.74
CA THR A 40 -1.91 -26.34 -7.29
C THR A 40 -0.72 -26.60 -8.21
N ALA A 41 -0.31 -25.63 -9.04
CA ALA A 41 0.88 -25.77 -9.88
C ALA A 41 2.18 -25.75 -9.06
N LEU A 42 2.26 -24.97 -7.98
CA LEU A 42 3.42 -24.99 -7.07
C LEU A 42 3.47 -26.27 -6.24
N SER A 43 2.32 -26.87 -5.89
CA SER A 43 2.29 -28.19 -5.23
C SER A 43 2.62 -29.33 -6.19
N ASP A 44 2.14 -29.28 -7.44
CA ASP A 44 2.44 -30.27 -8.47
C ASP A 44 3.91 -30.17 -8.93
N VAL A 45 4.49 -28.96 -8.99
CA VAL A 45 5.92 -28.74 -9.28
C VAL A 45 6.79 -29.12 -8.08
N ARG A 46 6.34 -28.95 -6.83
CA ARG A 46 7.05 -29.50 -5.66
C ARG A 46 6.96 -31.02 -5.57
N ALA A 47 5.83 -31.61 -5.96
CA ALA A 47 5.65 -33.06 -6.03
C ALA A 47 6.40 -33.70 -7.21
N ALA A 48 6.54 -32.98 -8.33
CA ALA A 48 7.37 -33.39 -9.46
C ALA A 48 8.87 -33.13 -9.21
N GLY A 49 9.20 -32.08 -8.44
CA GLY A 49 10.56 -31.70 -8.08
C GLY A 49 11.25 -32.65 -7.09
N THR A 50 10.49 -33.49 -6.37
CA THR A 50 11.05 -34.58 -5.55
C THR A 50 11.36 -35.85 -6.34
N GLN A 51 10.97 -35.94 -7.62
CA GLN A 51 11.26 -37.10 -8.48
C GLN A 51 12.30 -36.85 -9.59
N ALA A 52 12.69 -35.60 -9.85
CA ALA A 52 13.59 -35.27 -10.96
C ALA A 52 14.99 -34.86 -10.46
N ALA A 53 15.74 -35.82 -9.91
CA ALA A 53 17.19 -35.71 -9.80
C ALA A 53 17.87 -36.25 -11.08
N ALA A 54 18.34 -35.30 -11.91
CA ALA A 54 19.34 -35.39 -12.99
C ALA A 54 18.98 -36.10 -14.34
N PRO A 55 19.70 -35.85 -15.47
CA PRO A 55 20.61 -34.75 -15.81
C PRO A 55 20.21 -33.94 -17.09
N ALA A 56 20.99 -32.90 -17.33
CA ALA A 56 21.05 -31.95 -18.45
C ALA A 56 20.48 -32.33 -19.84
N GLY A 57 19.85 -31.32 -20.46
CA GLY A 57 20.08 -31.02 -21.88
C GLY A 57 18.99 -31.40 -22.88
N VAL A 58 17.80 -30.78 -22.82
CA VAL A 58 16.97 -30.53 -24.01
C VAL A 58 16.17 -29.22 -23.84
N PRO A 59 16.16 -28.29 -24.80
CA PRO A 59 15.26 -27.13 -24.75
C PRO A 59 13.84 -27.59 -25.09
N VAL A 60 12.97 -27.63 -24.10
CA VAL A 60 11.52 -27.84 -24.30
C VAL A 60 10.93 -26.57 -24.95
N PRO A 61 10.31 -26.64 -26.15
CA PRO A 61 9.71 -25.48 -26.77
C PRO A 61 8.45 -25.06 -26.01
N ALA A 62 8.38 -23.78 -25.61
CA ALA A 62 7.20 -23.21 -24.96
C ALA A 62 5.94 -23.31 -25.85
N PRO A 63 4.77 -23.64 -25.29
CA PRO A 63 3.54 -23.81 -26.05
C PRO A 63 3.08 -22.47 -26.65
N LYS A 64 3.00 -22.40 -27.99
CA LYS A 64 2.53 -21.21 -28.71
C LYS A 64 1.04 -20.96 -28.42
N PRO A 65 0.64 -19.75 -27.99
CA PRO A 65 -0.76 -19.44 -27.69
C PRO A 65 -1.63 -19.50 -28.95
N ARG A 66 -2.87 -19.97 -28.79
CA ARG A 66 -3.85 -20.16 -29.89
C ARG A 66 -4.08 -18.87 -30.68
N PRO A 67 -4.23 -18.93 -32.02
CA PRO A 67 -4.30 -17.76 -32.90
C PRO A 67 -5.48 -16.81 -32.60
N GLN A 68 -6.60 -17.34 -32.09
CA GLN A 68 -7.76 -16.54 -31.70
C GLN A 68 -7.55 -15.75 -30.39
N ALA A 69 -6.77 -16.31 -29.45
CA ALA A 69 -6.39 -15.62 -28.23
C ALA A 69 -5.38 -14.50 -28.51
N GLN A 70 -4.48 -14.70 -29.49
CA GLN A 70 -3.60 -13.63 -29.99
C GLN A 70 -4.36 -12.54 -30.75
N GLN A 71 -5.37 -12.89 -31.57
CA GLN A 71 -6.20 -11.88 -32.24
C GLN A 71 -7.02 -11.04 -31.27
N LEU A 72 -7.62 -11.66 -30.24
CA LEU A 72 -8.31 -10.93 -29.17
C LEU A 72 -7.33 -10.07 -28.35
N GLN A 73 -6.13 -10.56 -28.06
CA GLN A 73 -5.07 -9.75 -27.43
C GLN A 73 -4.65 -8.57 -28.31
N GLN A 74 -4.53 -8.78 -29.63
CA GLN A 74 -4.15 -7.73 -30.57
C GLN A 74 -5.27 -6.72 -30.80
N GLN A 75 -6.54 -7.13 -30.77
CA GLN A 75 -7.69 -6.22 -30.89
C GLN A 75 -7.88 -5.40 -29.60
N VAL A 76 -7.74 -6.03 -28.43
CA VAL A 76 -7.76 -5.31 -27.14
C VAL A 76 -6.54 -4.38 -27.00
N ALA A 77 -5.37 -4.80 -27.51
CA ALA A 77 -4.19 -3.94 -27.57
C ALA A 77 -4.37 -2.75 -28.53
N LYS A 78 -4.99 -2.94 -29.69
CA LYS A 78 -5.27 -1.87 -30.66
C LYS A 78 -6.32 -0.87 -30.17
N VAL A 79 -7.37 -1.35 -29.49
CA VAL A 79 -8.39 -0.48 -28.86
C VAL A 79 -7.80 0.27 -27.66
N GLY A 80 -6.94 -0.40 -26.87
CA GLY A 80 -6.18 0.24 -25.79
C GLY A 80 -5.22 1.32 -26.30
N GLN A 81 -4.47 1.05 -27.37
CA GLN A 81 -3.53 2.01 -27.97
C GLN A 81 -4.23 3.22 -28.59
N ARG A 82 -5.36 3.03 -29.30
CA ARG A 82 -6.13 4.15 -29.87
C ARG A 82 -6.70 5.10 -28.82
N TRP A 83 -7.01 4.61 -27.63
CA TRP A 83 -7.50 5.45 -26.53
C TRP A 83 -6.35 6.20 -25.82
N ILE A 84 -5.13 5.66 -25.87
CA ILE A 84 -3.91 6.25 -25.29
C ILE A 84 -3.39 7.43 -26.15
N ASP A 85 -3.54 7.36 -27.48
CA ASP A 85 -3.08 8.41 -28.40
C ASP A 85 -3.96 9.67 -28.42
N THR A 86 -5.16 9.60 -27.83
CA THR A 86 -5.98 10.80 -27.65
C THR A 86 -5.49 11.48 -26.37
N GLY A 87 -4.91 12.69 -26.48
CA GLY A 87 -4.14 13.43 -25.44
C GLY A 87 -4.78 13.66 -24.05
N LEU A 88 -5.89 12.99 -23.73
CA LEU A 88 -6.48 12.83 -22.41
C LEU A 88 -5.68 11.87 -21.52
N GLY A 89 -5.05 10.81 -22.07
CA GLY A 89 -4.32 9.81 -21.29
C GLY A 89 -3.17 10.37 -20.45
N HIS A 90 -2.44 11.35 -20.98
CA HIS A 90 -1.34 12.01 -20.26
C HIS A 90 -1.83 13.10 -19.27
N ARG A 91 -3.05 13.62 -19.44
CA ARG A 91 -3.62 14.67 -18.57
C ARG A 91 -4.43 14.14 -17.39
N ILE A 92 -4.78 12.85 -17.40
CA ILE A 92 -5.57 12.24 -16.32
C ILE A 92 -4.71 11.83 -15.11
N VAL A 93 -3.42 11.55 -15.31
CA VAL A 93 -2.48 11.25 -14.21
C VAL A 93 -1.78 12.55 -13.81
N THR A 94 -2.25 13.17 -12.74
CA THR A 94 -1.62 14.37 -12.18
C THR A 94 -0.20 14.05 -11.70
N GLU A 95 0.69 15.06 -11.71
CA GLU A 95 2.06 14.92 -11.20
C GLU A 95 2.11 14.42 -9.74
N GLU A 96 1.07 14.71 -8.98
CA GLU A 96 0.84 14.18 -7.63
C GLU A 96 0.64 12.66 -7.61
N ASP A 97 -0.14 12.10 -8.55
CA ASP A 97 -0.38 10.66 -8.64
C ASP A 97 0.88 9.92 -9.08
N ARG A 98 1.66 10.55 -9.99
CA ARG A 98 2.98 10.04 -10.37
C ARG A 98 3.88 9.93 -9.14
N LYS A 99 3.94 10.98 -8.33
CA LYS A 99 4.72 10.98 -7.09
C LYS A 99 4.22 9.89 -6.13
N LEU A 100 2.91 9.77 -5.90
CA LEU A 100 2.33 8.75 -5.03
C LEU A 100 2.65 7.32 -5.48
N LEU A 101 2.60 7.05 -6.79
CA LEU A 101 2.95 5.74 -7.36
C LEU A 101 4.42 5.41 -7.14
N GLU A 102 5.31 6.36 -7.40
CA GLU A 102 6.75 6.18 -7.16
C GLU A 102 7.02 5.91 -5.67
N GLU A 103 6.38 6.64 -4.76
CA GLU A 103 6.53 6.44 -3.31
C GLU A 103 6.04 5.05 -2.86
N CYS A 104 5.07 4.47 -3.57
CA CYS A 104 4.58 3.11 -3.35
C CYS A 104 5.48 2.02 -3.95
N GLY A 105 6.54 2.40 -4.67
CA GLY A 105 7.44 1.47 -5.37
C GLY A 105 6.93 1.03 -6.74
N TYR A 106 5.89 1.68 -7.27
CA TYR A 106 5.36 1.39 -8.59
C TYR A 106 5.95 2.33 -9.62
N TYR A 107 6.66 1.76 -10.59
CA TYR A 107 7.42 2.50 -11.58
C TYR A 107 6.99 2.13 -13.00
N GLY A 108 7.30 3.05 -13.92
CA GLY A 108 7.02 2.86 -15.33
C GLY A 108 5.64 3.34 -15.77
N GLU A 109 5.45 3.31 -17.08
CA GLU A 109 4.23 3.78 -17.74
C GLU A 109 3.05 2.85 -17.48
N GLN A 110 3.30 1.54 -17.43
CA GLN A 110 2.26 0.53 -17.18
C GLN A 110 1.58 0.71 -15.82
N ALA A 111 2.33 1.04 -14.76
CA ALA A 111 1.76 1.33 -13.44
C ALA A 111 0.83 2.56 -13.47
N ARG A 112 1.22 3.59 -14.22
CA ARG A 112 0.43 4.82 -14.40
C ARG A 112 -0.84 4.52 -15.20
N MET A 113 -0.73 3.74 -16.27
CA MET A 113 -1.86 3.30 -17.09
C MET A 113 -2.86 2.48 -16.27
N VAL A 114 -2.40 1.53 -15.47
CA VAL A 114 -3.27 0.69 -14.63
C VAL A 114 -3.97 1.53 -13.56
N PHE A 115 -3.27 2.44 -12.90
CA PHE A 115 -3.87 3.32 -11.90
C PHE A 115 -4.87 4.31 -12.52
N GLY A 116 -4.50 4.98 -13.60
CA GLY A 116 -5.37 5.89 -14.35
C GLY A 116 -6.61 5.18 -14.87
N GLY A 117 -6.45 4.02 -15.50
CA GLY A 117 -7.56 3.19 -15.96
C GLY A 117 -8.49 2.76 -14.82
N THR A 118 -7.93 2.36 -13.67
CA THR A 118 -8.72 2.03 -12.48
C THR A 118 -9.52 3.24 -11.99
N ARG A 119 -8.90 4.43 -11.93
CA ARG A 119 -9.57 5.65 -11.45
C ARG A 119 -10.68 6.14 -12.38
N ILE A 120 -10.59 5.87 -13.68
CA ILE A 120 -11.62 6.26 -14.65
C ILE A 120 -12.74 5.23 -14.72
N LEU A 121 -12.41 3.93 -14.71
CA LEU A 121 -13.39 2.86 -14.94
C LEU A 121 -14.14 2.47 -13.66
N LEU A 122 -13.47 2.48 -12.50
CA LEU A 122 -14.05 1.98 -11.25
C LEU A 122 -15.21 2.84 -10.71
N PRO A 123 -15.13 4.19 -10.68
CA PRO A 123 -16.24 5.03 -10.20
C PRO A 123 -17.54 4.91 -11.01
N PRO A 124 -17.56 5.02 -12.37
CA PRO A 124 -18.79 4.87 -13.13
C PRO A 124 -19.30 3.43 -13.06
N PHE A 125 -18.41 2.43 -13.03
CA PHE A 125 -18.83 1.04 -12.85
C PHE A 125 -19.59 0.84 -11.53
N LEU A 126 -19.04 1.29 -10.41
CA LEU A 126 -19.70 1.18 -9.11
C LEU A 126 -20.96 2.04 -8.99
N CYS A 127 -20.98 3.21 -9.64
CA CYS A 127 -22.18 4.04 -9.73
C CYS A 127 -23.32 3.29 -10.41
N VAL A 128 -23.06 2.69 -11.58
CA VAL A 128 -24.10 1.97 -12.31
C VAL A 128 -24.55 0.71 -11.56
N VAL A 129 -23.62 -0.04 -10.96
CA VAL A 129 -23.99 -1.16 -10.08
C VAL A 129 -24.88 -0.68 -8.93
N GLY A 130 -24.54 0.44 -8.28
CA GLY A 130 -25.34 1.02 -7.20
C GLY A 130 -26.76 1.43 -7.66
N VAL A 131 -26.88 2.00 -8.85
CA VAL A 131 -28.19 2.37 -9.44
C VAL A 131 -29.01 1.13 -9.80
N LEU A 132 -28.39 0.07 -10.32
CA LEU A 132 -29.08 -1.19 -10.68
C LEU A 132 -29.62 -1.94 -9.47
N TYR A 133 -28.99 -1.82 -8.30
CA TYR A 133 -29.45 -2.42 -7.05
C TYR A 133 -30.55 -1.62 -6.34
N ALA A 134 -30.81 -0.38 -6.77
CA ALA A 134 -31.78 0.48 -6.11
C ALA A 134 -33.22 0.13 -6.51
N ALA A 135 -34.13 0.07 -5.54
CA ALA A 135 -35.55 -0.18 -5.78
C ALA A 135 -36.34 1.13 -5.95
N SER A 136 -35.78 2.26 -5.53
CA SER A 136 -36.41 3.59 -5.56
C SER A 136 -35.46 4.66 -6.10
N PHE A 137 -36.00 5.75 -6.65
CA PHE A 137 -35.19 6.88 -7.16
C PHE A 137 -34.26 7.49 -6.08
N ARG A 138 -34.75 7.62 -4.84
CA ARG A 138 -33.94 8.08 -3.70
C ARG A 138 -32.78 7.13 -3.37
N GLU A 139 -33.02 5.82 -3.45
CA GLU A 139 -31.98 4.82 -3.23
C GLU A 139 -30.96 4.81 -4.37
N ALA A 140 -31.41 5.03 -5.61
CA ALA A 140 -30.53 5.10 -6.78
C ALA A 140 -29.56 6.26 -6.67
N LEU A 141 -30.03 7.42 -6.21
CA LEU A 141 -29.18 8.58 -5.93
C LEU A 141 -28.17 8.28 -4.82
N LEU A 142 -28.59 7.67 -3.71
CA LEU A 142 -27.71 7.35 -2.58
C LEU A 142 -26.65 6.29 -2.94
N PHE A 143 -27.06 5.17 -3.53
CA PHE A 143 -26.15 4.07 -3.91
C PHE A 143 -25.28 4.43 -5.11
N GLY A 144 -25.81 5.15 -6.10
CA GLY A 144 -25.04 5.65 -7.22
C GLY A 144 -23.96 6.65 -6.79
N PHE A 145 -24.34 7.65 -5.97
CA PHE A 145 -23.39 8.64 -5.46
C PHE A 145 -22.33 8.01 -4.54
N SER A 146 -22.75 7.16 -3.59
CA SER A 146 -21.81 6.48 -2.69
C SER A 146 -20.89 5.51 -3.44
N GLY A 147 -21.39 4.78 -4.43
CA GLY A 147 -20.59 3.91 -5.30
C GLY A 147 -19.55 4.69 -6.09
N PHE A 148 -19.94 5.82 -6.68
CA PHE A 148 -19.00 6.73 -7.36
C PHE A 148 -17.93 7.27 -6.42
N ALA A 149 -18.34 7.79 -5.25
CA ALA A 149 -17.42 8.34 -4.25
C ALA A 149 -16.43 7.27 -3.76
N LEU A 150 -16.91 6.09 -3.38
CA LEU A 150 -16.06 4.97 -2.96
C LEU A 150 -15.12 4.53 -4.09
N GLY A 151 -15.62 4.43 -5.32
CA GLY A 151 -14.80 4.05 -6.47
C GLY A 151 -13.65 5.02 -6.75
N TYR A 152 -13.85 6.30 -6.47
CA TYR A 152 -12.82 7.31 -6.65
C TYR A 152 -11.84 7.37 -5.46
N LEU A 153 -12.32 7.24 -4.22
CA LEU A 153 -11.51 7.40 -3.01
C LEU A 153 -10.69 6.15 -2.66
N VAL A 154 -11.26 4.95 -2.84
CA VAL A 154 -10.64 3.69 -2.38
C VAL A 154 -9.26 3.45 -3.00
N PRO A 155 -9.03 3.60 -4.32
CA PRO A 155 -7.71 3.40 -4.91
C PRO A 155 -6.65 4.33 -4.31
N LYS A 156 -6.98 5.60 -4.12
CA LYS A 156 -6.06 6.59 -3.53
C LYS A 156 -5.73 6.25 -2.08
N TRP A 157 -6.73 5.82 -1.30
CA TRP A 157 -6.53 5.41 0.09
C TRP A 157 -5.65 4.16 0.22
N LEU A 158 -5.81 3.17 -0.66
CA LEU A 158 -4.96 1.98 -0.69
C LEU A 158 -3.49 2.32 -0.99
N LEU A 159 -3.24 3.23 -1.94
CA LEU A 159 -1.90 3.73 -2.22
C LEU A 159 -1.34 4.48 -1.01
N ALA A 160 -2.11 5.38 -0.39
CA ALA A 160 -1.67 6.10 0.80
C ALA A 160 -1.29 5.15 1.95
N ARG A 161 -2.08 4.09 2.17
CA ARG A 161 -1.78 3.05 3.16
C ARG A 161 -0.49 2.29 2.81
N ARG A 162 -0.28 1.96 1.53
CA ARG A 162 0.95 1.29 1.07
C ARG A 162 2.18 2.20 1.21
N ARG A 163 2.06 3.48 0.86
CA ARG A 163 3.11 4.50 1.07
C ARG A 163 3.49 4.58 2.55
N ALA A 164 2.52 4.68 3.44
CA ALA A 164 2.78 4.72 4.89
C ALA A 164 3.48 3.43 5.36
N SER A 165 3.04 2.27 4.88
CA SER A 165 3.69 1.00 5.20
C SER A 165 5.13 0.91 4.69
N ARG A 166 5.43 1.37 3.46
CA ARG A 166 6.81 1.40 2.94
C ARG A 166 7.69 2.38 3.70
N ARG A 167 7.18 3.56 4.05
CA ARG A 167 7.91 4.54 4.87
C ARG A 167 8.29 3.97 6.23
N HIS A 168 7.34 3.33 6.91
CA HIS A 168 7.63 2.66 8.19
C HIS A 168 8.65 1.54 8.05
N ARG A 169 8.55 0.71 7.00
CA ARG A 169 9.57 -0.32 6.74
C ARG A 169 10.95 0.30 6.50
N LEU A 170 11.01 1.39 5.76
CA LEU A 170 12.27 2.10 5.54
C LEU A 170 12.88 2.62 6.84
N ASP A 171 12.07 3.16 7.76
CA ASP A 171 12.55 3.61 9.07
C ASP A 171 13.18 2.45 9.88
N ASP A 172 12.61 1.25 9.75
CA ASP A 172 13.11 0.03 10.41
C ASP A 172 14.33 -0.57 9.69
N GLU A 173 14.41 -0.45 8.37
CA GLU A 173 15.50 -0.94 7.52
C GLU A 173 16.76 -0.06 7.61
N LEU A 174 16.60 1.25 7.84
CA LEU A 174 17.69 2.23 7.80
C LEU A 174 18.86 1.92 8.78
N PRO A 175 18.63 1.59 10.06
CA PRO A 175 19.71 1.24 10.98
C PRO A 175 20.47 -0.02 10.52
N VAL A 176 19.74 -1.03 10.03
CA VAL A 176 20.33 -2.28 9.53
C VAL A 176 21.19 -1.99 8.31
N MET A 177 20.75 -1.12 7.41
CA MET A 177 21.55 -0.70 6.27
C MET A 177 22.85 0.01 6.70
N VAL A 178 22.80 0.91 7.68
CA VAL A 178 23.99 1.60 8.19
C VAL A 178 24.98 0.61 8.79
N ASP A 179 24.49 -0.38 9.53
CA ASP A 179 25.33 -1.44 10.08
C ASP A 179 25.97 -2.30 8.96
N MET A 180 25.21 -2.65 7.91
CA MET A 180 25.75 -3.38 6.76
C MET A 180 26.78 -2.56 6.00
N LEU A 181 26.53 -1.27 5.74
CA LEU A 181 27.51 -0.37 5.14
C LEU A 181 28.79 -0.31 5.98
N ARG A 182 28.67 -0.18 7.31
CA ARG A 182 29.83 -0.15 8.21
C ARG A 182 30.63 -1.45 8.15
N LEU A 183 29.97 -2.60 8.12
CA LEU A 183 30.63 -3.91 8.03
C LEU A 183 31.34 -4.08 6.69
N LEU A 184 30.69 -3.75 5.57
CA LEU A 184 31.27 -3.86 4.23
C LEU A 184 32.46 -2.90 4.04
N GLN A 185 32.33 -1.65 4.52
CA GLN A 185 33.45 -0.70 4.59
C GLN A 185 34.58 -1.18 5.53
N GLY A 186 34.23 -1.96 6.56
CA GLY A 186 35.18 -2.62 7.47
C GLY A 186 36.14 -3.58 6.77
N VAL A 187 35.66 -4.25 5.72
CA VAL A 187 36.44 -5.22 4.92
C VAL A 187 37.13 -4.54 3.72
N GLY A 188 36.98 -3.22 3.58
CA GLY A 188 37.65 -2.43 2.54
C GLY A 188 36.88 -2.31 1.22
N LEU A 189 35.59 -2.69 1.18
CA LEU A 189 34.76 -2.41 0.00
C LEU A 189 34.55 -0.90 -0.16
N SER A 190 34.52 -0.40 -1.39
CA SER A 190 34.12 0.98 -1.67
C SER A 190 32.63 1.20 -1.37
N ILE A 191 32.20 2.46 -1.22
CA ILE A 191 30.79 2.77 -0.96
C ILE A 191 29.91 2.26 -2.12
N ASP A 192 30.35 2.40 -3.36
CA ASP A 192 29.65 1.86 -4.53
C ASP A 192 29.47 0.35 -4.47
N GLN A 193 30.57 -0.37 -4.21
CA GLN A 193 30.53 -1.82 -4.09
C GLN A 193 29.61 -2.25 -2.94
N SER A 194 29.66 -1.52 -1.81
CA SER A 194 28.81 -1.80 -0.66
C SER A 194 27.33 -1.62 -0.99
N LEU A 195 26.96 -0.53 -1.68
CA LEU A 195 25.57 -0.31 -2.13
C LEU A 195 25.12 -1.35 -3.16
N GLN A 196 26.01 -1.81 -4.03
CA GLN A 196 25.71 -2.86 -5.00
C GLN A 196 25.48 -4.22 -4.31
N VAL A 197 26.31 -4.56 -3.32
CA VAL A 197 26.12 -5.75 -2.48
C VAL A 197 24.80 -5.67 -1.71
N ILE A 198 24.49 -4.53 -1.09
CA ILE A 198 23.21 -4.33 -0.39
C ILE A 198 22.02 -4.48 -1.35
N ALA A 199 22.10 -3.89 -2.54
CA ALA A 199 21.07 -4.01 -3.56
C ALA A 199 20.86 -5.46 -4.01
N ASN A 200 21.91 -6.26 -4.17
CA ASN A 200 21.78 -7.60 -4.75
C ASN A 200 21.53 -8.71 -3.72
N GLU A 201 22.18 -8.65 -2.56
CA GLU A 201 22.22 -9.77 -1.60
C GLU A 201 21.27 -9.58 -0.42
N PHE A 202 20.91 -8.34 -0.08
CA PHE A 202 20.17 -8.03 1.15
C PHE A 202 18.67 -7.78 0.95
N HIS A 203 18.08 -8.20 -0.18
CA HIS A 203 16.64 -8.09 -0.43
C HIS A 203 15.77 -8.72 0.67
N GLY A 204 16.27 -9.77 1.35
CA GLY A 204 15.54 -10.43 2.44
C GLY A 204 15.40 -9.59 3.71
N MET A 205 16.39 -8.74 4.02
CA MET A 205 16.39 -7.89 5.22
C MET A 205 16.00 -6.44 4.93
N LEU A 206 16.33 -5.96 3.73
CA LEU A 206 16.18 -4.57 3.31
C LEU A 206 15.36 -4.46 2.01
N PRO A 207 14.14 -5.04 1.93
CA PRO A 207 13.42 -5.11 0.66
C PRO A 207 13.10 -3.73 0.08
N VAL A 208 12.78 -2.74 0.91
CA VAL A 208 12.45 -1.40 0.40
C VAL A 208 13.70 -0.69 -0.09
N LEU A 209 14.77 -0.68 0.71
CA LEU A 209 16.00 0.02 0.35
C LEU A 209 16.74 -0.68 -0.80
N ALA A 210 16.82 -2.01 -0.80
CA ALA A 210 17.52 -2.77 -1.83
C ALA A 210 16.87 -2.62 -3.22
N ASP A 211 15.53 -2.59 -3.30
CA ASP A 211 14.81 -2.27 -4.54
C ASP A 211 15.24 -0.89 -5.07
N GLU A 212 15.29 0.12 -4.20
CA GLU A 212 15.57 1.51 -4.60
C GLU A 212 17.05 1.72 -4.96
N PHE A 213 17.98 1.05 -4.27
CA PHE A 213 19.38 1.03 -4.65
C PHE A 213 19.63 0.24 -5.93
N GLY A 214 18.95 -0.89 -6.14
CA GLY A 214 19.01 -1.63 -7.41
C GLY A 214 18.60 -0.73 -8.59
N ARG A 215 17.53 0.04 -8.42
CA ARG A 215 17.08 1.03 -9.41
C ARG A 215 18.01 2.23 -9.55
N ALA A 216 18.68 2.64 -8.47
CA ALA A 216 19.69 3.68 -8.53
C ALA A 216 20.93 3.19 -9.31
N ASN A 217 21.36 1.95 -9.08
CA ASN A 217 22.47 1.32 -9.79
C ASN A 217 22.19 1.23 -11.29
N GLN A 218 20.96 0.89 -11.70
CA GLN A 218 20.55 0.94 -13.11
C GLN A 218 20.61 2.37 -13.69
N GLN A 219 20.21 3.38 -12.91
CA GLN A 219 20.30 4.78 -13.32
C GLN A 219 21.76 5.26 -13.44
N PHE A 220 22.65 4.80 -12.57
CA PHE A 220 24.10 5.05 -12.67
C PHE A 220 24.69 4.43 -13.92
N ALA A 221 24.33 3.18 -14.22
CA ALA A 221 24.75 2.50 -15.45
C ALA A 221 24.28 3.25 -16.71
N SER A 222 23.15 3.96 -16.64
CA SER A 222 22.65 4.84 -17.71
C SER A 222 23.30 6.24 -17.76
N GLY A 223 24.30 6.52 -16.92
CA GLY A 223 25.05 7.78 -16.92
C GLY A 223 24.44 8.91 -16.07
N ARG A 224 23.44 8.63 -15.21
CA ARG A 224 22.93 9.67 -14.30
C ARG A 224 23.90 9.97 -13.16
N PRO A 225 24.05 11.24 -12.74
CA PRO A 225 24.91 11.59 -11.61
C PRO A 225 24.54 10.85 -10.32
N ARG A 226 25.59 10.45 -9.59
CA ARG A 226 25.48 9.66 -8.36
C ARG A 226 24.60 10.34 -7.30
N GLU A 227 25.05 11.52 -6.92
CA GLU A 227 24.42 12.37 -5.92
C GLU A 227 22.94 12.63 -6.23
N GLN A 228 22.62 12.96 -7.49
CA GLN A 228 21.25 13.25 -7.91
C GLN A 228 20.31 12.05 -7.72
N THR A 229 20.78 10.84 -8.01
CA THR A 229 19.96 9.62 -7.92
C THR A 229 19.78 9.20 -6.47
N LEU A 230 20.82 9.28 -5.63
CA LEU A 230 20.68 9.01 -4.20
C LEU A 230 19.74 10.02 -3.54
N LEU A 231 19.92 11.33 -3.81
CA LEU A 231 19.02 12.38 -3.30
C LEU A 231 17.58 12.23 -3.80
N ARG A 232 17.34 11.58 -4.94
CA ARG A 232 15.99 11.22 -5.38
C ARG A 232 15.35 10.22 -4.41
N ILE A 233 16.09 9.21 -3.93
CA ILE A 233 15.58 8.23 -2.95
C ILE A 233 15.20 8.96 -1.65
N ALA A 234 16.07 9.83 -1.14
CA ALA A 234 15.76 10.64 0.05
C ALA A 234 14.46 11.45 -0.10
N ARG A 235 14.29 12.13 -1.25
CA ARG A 235 13.08 12.91 -1.56
C ARG A 235 11.83 12.05 -1.73
N LEU A 236 11.99 10.81 -2.18
CA LEU A 236 10.88 9.88 -2.37
C LEU A 236 10.26 9.49 -1.02
N PHE A 237 11.10 9.09 -0.07
CA PHE A 237 10.60 8.65 1.23
C PHE A 237 10.32 9.80 2.19
N ASP A 238 10.87 10.99 1.92
CA ASP A 238 10.71 12.18 2.78
C ASP A 238 11.16 11.88 4.22
N ASN A 239 12.29 11.17 4.32
CA ASN A 239 12.88 10.75 5.58
C ASN A 239 14.20 11.52 5.80
N GLU A 240 14.27 12.26 6.90
CA GLU A 240 15.42 13.11 7.25
C GLU A 240 16.68 12.31 7.56
N ASP A 241 16.55 11.17 8.23
CA ASP A 241 17.67 10.29 8.55
C ASP A 241 18.29 9.72 7.27
N LEU A 242 17.47 9.24 6.32
CA LEU A 242 17.93 8.76 5.02
C LEU A 242 18.62 9.88 4.22
N LYS A 243 18.05 11.09 4.23
CA LYS A 243 18.68 12.27 3.62
C LYS A 243 20.04 12.56 4.26
N GLY A 244 20.13 12.52 5.59
CA GLY A 244 21.37 12.73 6.34
C GLY A 244 22.43 11.68 6.00
N LEU A 245 22.03 10.41 5.90
CA LEU A 245 22.91 9.32 5.51
C LEU A 245 23.43 9.47 4.07
N ILE A 246 22.55 9.77 3.11
CA ILE A 246 22.95 9.99 1.72
C ILE A 246 23.92 11.15 1.61
N THR A 247 23.65 12.28 2.28
CA THR A 247 24.56 13.43 2.29
C THR A 247 25.93 13.04 2.86
N LEU A 248 25.96 12.28 3.96
CA LEU A 248 27.19 11.77 4.55
C LEU A 248 27.96 10.88 3.58
N LEU A 249 27.27 9.94 2.91
CA LEU A 249 27.89 9.06 1.91
C LEU A 249 28.48 9.86 0.74
N THR A 250 27.73 10.82 0.19
CA THR A 250 28.20 11.67 -0.92
C THR A 250 29.37 12.57 -0.53
N GLN A 251 29.40 13.04 0.72
CA GLN A 251 30.50 13.86 1.23
C GLN A 251 31.76 13.01 1.37
N VAL A 252 31.65 11.81 1.94
CA VAL A 252 32.83 10.96 2.14
C VAL A 252 33.40 10.44 0.82
N ASP A 253 32.54 10.12 -0.15
CA ASP A 253 32.95 9.74 -1.51
C ASP A 253 33.76 10.86 -2.21
N ARG A 254 33.38 12.13 -2.04
CA ARG A 254 34.08 13.28 -2.66
C ARG A 254 35.39 13.65 -1.99
N PHE A 255 35.48 13.54 -0.67
CA PHE A 255 36.62 14.04 0.12
C PHE A 255 37.60 12.95 0.58
N GLY A 256 37.33 11.67 0.29
CA GLY A 256 38.30 10.58 0.45
C GLY A 256 38.72 10.28 1.90
N GLY A 257 37.80 10.42 2.85
CA GLY A 257 38.06 10.21 4.28
C GLY A 257 37.65 8.82 4.79
N ALA A 258 38.06 8.47 6.01
CA ALA A 258 37.61 7.26 6.69
C ALA A 258 36.10 7.33 6.99
N VAL A 259 35.28 6.56 6.25
CA VAL A 259 33.80 6.55 6.36
C VAL A 259 33.31 5.88 7.65
N GLN A 260 34.15 5.03 8.25
CA GLN A 260 33.75 4.13 9.32
C GLN A 260 33.29 4.85 10.58
N GLU A 261 34.02 5.88 11.02
CA GLU A 261 33.67 6.62 12.24
C GLU A 261 32.42 7.49 12.06
N PRO A 262 32.26 8.28 10.97
CA PRO A 262 31.00 8.98 10.68
C PRO A 262 29.79 8.03 10.58
N LEU A 263 29.94 6.88 9.91
CA LEU A 263 28.88 5.86 9.82
C LEU A 263 28.55 5.27 11.18
N ARG A 264 29.56 4.99 12.02
CA ARG A 264 29.36 4.48 13.39
C ARG A 264 28.58 5.49 14.24
N GLN A 265 28.97 6.75 14.22
CA GLN A 265 28.27 7.81 14.94
C GLN A 265 26.84 8.01 14.41
N PHE A 266 26.64 7.91 13.10
CA PHE A 266 25.30 7.95 12.50
C PHE A 266 24.44 6.76 12.95
N GLY A 267 24.99 5.54 12.95
CA GLY A 267 24.30 4.34 13.43
C GLY A 267 23.92 4.44 14.91
N LEU A 268 24.82 4.94 15.76
CA LEU A 268 24.53 5.18 17.19
C LEU A 268 23.38 6.18 17.37
N ARG A 269 23.35 7.27 16.58
CA ARG A 269 22.24 8.23 16.59
C ARG A 269 20.91 7.58 16.20
N LEU A 270 20.88 6.73 15.19
CA LEU A 270 19.67 6.00 14.81
C LEU A 270 19.17 5.08 15.93
N GLN A 271 20.08 4.34 16.57
CA GLN A 271 19.74 3.47 17.68
C GLN A 271 19.19 4.25 18.89
N GLU A 272 19.81 5.39 19.21
CA GLU A 272 19.34 6.26 20.30
C GLU A 272 17.97 6.87 19.98
N ASN A 273 17.75 7.34 18.75
CA ASN A 273 16.44 7.81 18.29
C ASN A 273 15.37 6.72 18.42
N ARG A 274 15.69 5.48 18.03
CA ARG A 274 14.77 4.33 18.17
C ARG A 274 14.44 4.07 19.64
N ARG A 275 15.44 4.10 20.53
CA ARG A 275 15.24 3.96 21.98
C ARG A 275 14.38 5.08 22.56
N SER A 276 14.60 6.33 22.13
CA SER A 276 13.79 7.47 22.53
C SER A 276 12.32 7.31 22.13
N ARG A 277 12.04 6.92 20.88
CA ARG A 277 10.67 6.64 20.40
C ARG A 277 10.01 5.51 21.18
N LEU A 278 10.76 4.48 21.57
CA LEU A 278 10.25 3.40 22.42
C LEU A 278 9.92 3.91 23.82
N LYS A 279 10.80 4.70 24.44
CA LYS A 279 10.55 5.34 25.75
C LYS A 279 9.31 6.24 25.70
N GLU A 280 9.12 7.01 24.64
CA GLU A 280 7.94 7.85 24.44
C GLU A 280 6.65 7.01 24.33
N ARG A 281 6.68 5.92 23.55
CA ARG A 281 5.53 5.00 23.43
C ARG A 281 5.20 4.35 24.76
N VAL A 282 6.21 3.86 25.49
CA VAL A 282 6.03 3.28 26.83
C VAL A 282 5.44 4.31 27.78
N GLY A 283 5.96 5.54 27.80
CA GLY A 283 5.42 6.63 28.61
C GLY A 283 3.94 6.91 28.31
N LYS A 284 3.56 7.00 27.02
CA LYS A 284 2.16 7.19 26.61
C LYS A 284 1.26 6.02 27.03
N LEU A 285 1.77 4.79 26.97
CA LEU A 285 1.04 3.61 27.44
C LEU A 285 0.83 3.66 28.96
N THR A 286 1.86 3.99 29.74
CA THR A 286 1.77 4.15 31.19
C THR A 286 0.70 5.18 31.58
N VAL A 287 0.70 6.35 30.92
CA VAL A 287 -0.32 7.40 31.17
C VAL A 287 -1.73 6.90 30.86
N LYS A 288 -1.94 6.20 29.73
CA LYS A 288 -3.25 5.63 29.39
C LYS A 288 -3.73 4.62 30.43
N MET A 289 -2.84 3.78 30.96
CA MET A 289 -3.18 2.81 32.01
C MET A 289 -3.61 3.51 33.29
N THR A 290 -2.89 4.54 33.73
CA THR A 290 -3.26 5.32 34.93
C THR A 290 -4.63 5.99 34.76
N VAL A 291 -4.90 6.60 33.60
CA VAL A 291 -6.20 7.25 33.34
C VAL A 291 -7.34 6.25 33.38
N VAL A 292 -7.21 5.11 32.68
CA VAL A 292 -8.22 4.05 32.68
C VAL A 292 -8.45 3.56 34.11
N MET A 293 -7.38 3.28 34.85
CA MET A 293 -7.42 2.82 36.23
C MET A 293 -8.19 3.79 37.14
N VAL A 294 -7.84 5.08 37.14
CA VAL A 294 -8.51 6.12 37.94
C VAL A 294 -9.98 6.26 37.55
N LEU A 295 -10.29 6.26 36.26
CA LEU A 295 -11.65 6.37 35.75
C LEU A 295 -12.55 5.21 36.19
N THR A 296 -12.00 4.00 36.35
CA THR A 296 -12.76 2.84 36.88
C THR A 296 -12.80 2.76 38.41
N LEU A 297 -11.69 3.05 39.09
CA LEU A 297 -11.59 2.90 40.55
C LEU A 297 -12.38 3.98 41.29
N LEU A 298 -12.33 5.23 40.84
CA LEU A 298 -12.99 6.35 41.51
C LEU A 298 -14.53 6.18 41.61
N PRO A 299 -15.27 5.88 40.53
CA PRO A 299 -16.71 5.65 40.64
C PRO A 299 -17.04 4.38 41.43
N ALA A 300 -16.24 3.31 41.31
CA ALA A 300 -16.44 2.11 42.11
C ALA A 300 -16.29 2.39 43.62
N LEU A 301 -15.27 3.17 44.00
CA LEU A 301 -15.05 3.60 45.38
C LEU A 301 -16.18 4.48 45.89
N LEU A 302 -16.70 5.41 45.08
CA LEU A 302 -17.85 6.25 45.41
C LEU A 302 -19.11 5.40 45.65
N ILE A 303 -19.38 4.42 44.81
CA ILE A 303 -20.53 3.52 44.96
C ILE A 303 -20.43 2.73 46.27
N ILE A 304 -19.25 2.16 46.57
CA ILE A 304 -19.03 1.37 47.79
C ILE A 304 -19.16 2.23 49.05
N THR A 305 -18.57 3.44 49.04
CA THR A 305 -18.52 4.29 50.23
C THR A 305 -19.83 5.05 50.45
N ALA A 306 -20.39 5.66 49.40
CA ALA A 306 -21.60 6.48 49.50
C ALA A 306 -22.89 5.66 49.43
N GLY A 307 -22.84 4.42 48.91
CA GLY A 307 -23.98 3.51 48.78
C GLY A 307 -24.84 3.38 50.05
N PRO A 308 -24.29 2.98 51.21
CA PRO A 308 -25.09 2.81 52.43
C PRO A 308 -25.65 4.14 52.95
N GLY A 309 -24.90 5.24 52.82
CA GLY A 309 -25.37 6.59 53.21
C GLY A 309 -26.53 7.07 52.34
N PHE A 310 -26.50 6.78 51.04
CA PHE A 310 -27.61 7.08 50.15
C PHE A 310 -28.85 6.22 50.45
N MET A 311 -28.66 4.94 50.76
CA MET A 311 -29.75 4.05 51.16
C MET A 311 -30.40 4.44 52.51
N SER A 312 -29.63 4.99 53.46
CA SER A 312 -30.20 5.42 54.75
C SER A 312 -31.07 6.67 54.61
N VAL A 313 -30.62 7.68 53.86
CA VAL A 313 -31.38 8.91 53.61
C VAL A 313 -32.70 8.64 52.90
N THR A 314 -32.68 7.79 51.87
CA THR A 314 -33.90 7.42 51.12
C THR A 314 -34.90 6.66 52.00
N ARG A 315 -34.42 5.75 52.87
CA ARG A 315 -35.29 5.05 53.83
C ARG A 315 -35.93 6.01 54.84
N SER A 316 -35.18 6.97 55.37
CA SER A 316 -35.71 7.96 56.32
C SER A 316 -36.76 8.88 55.68
N LEU A 317 -36.57 9.29 54.42
CA LEU A 317 -37.53 10.13 53.69
C LEU A 317 -38.83 9.38 53.32
N HIS A 318 -38.76 8.08 53.05
CA HIS A 318 -39.96 7.28 52.75
C HIS A 318 -40.80 6.99 54.00
N HIS A 319 -40.20 7.03 55.20
CA HIS A 319 -40.92 6.86 56.46
C HIS A 319 -41.66 8.13 56.92
N SER A 320 -41.32 9.30 56.36
CA SER A 320 -41.91 10.59 56.73
C SER A 320 -43.03 11.08 55.81
N GLN A 321 -43.52 10.27 54.85
CA GLN A 321 -44.81 10.55 54.20
C GLN A 321 -45.95 10.05 55.10
N PRO A 322 -46.72 10.94 55.77
CA PRO A 322 -47.89 10.52 56.50
C PRO A 322 -48.96 10.07 55.50
N SER A 323 -49.64 8.98 55.82
CA SER A 323 -50.85 8.54 55.12
C SER A 323 -51.84 9.70 55.05
N GLY A 324 -51.99 10.29 53.87
CA GLY A 324 -53.13 11.13 53.53
C GLY A 324 -54.38 10.27 53.63
N GLY A 325 -55.04 10.34 54.80
CA GLY A 325 -56.35 9.77 55.05
C GLY A 325 -57.41 10.50 54.24
N ARG A 326 -58.25 9.70 53.60
CA ARG A 326 -59.56 10.08 53.05
C ARG A 326 -60.48 10.64 54.14
#